data_AF-A0A1I2RC93-F1
#
_entry.id   AF-A0A1I2RC93-F1
#
_cell.length_a   1.000
_cell.length_b   1.000
_cell.length_c   1.000
_cell.angle_alpha   90.00
_cell.angle_beta   90.00
_cell.angle_gamma   90.00
#
_symmetry.space_group_name_H-M   'P 1'
#
loop_
_entity.id
_entity.type
_entity.pdbx_description
1 polymer ?
#
loop_
_entity_poly.entity_id
_entity_poly.type
_entity_poly.pdbx_seq_one_letter_code
_entity_poly.pdbx_strand_id
1 'polypeptide(L)'
;MIHRGLIGAAAMLAVLAGAVWSVETWAAKDAEGAAAYRETRQVRPLSTRPPSGEAKREMEERIAKYLGISREEVAALVDQGVKHCDLFPAAAIAKLSNRDLRAVLEEKTEQKTWRSVAEDLGVDAEQFRREVHRILPAAARKGIWLDHHPEVVSKSIAEYLKMDEKKLEAMIKKEKVRPREWLKAAVLSKISGKPLGKVMAMKKKSSWLEVATDLGVSREEIRTEMKRLRKILKKHANRWDEEHRETGRETGQIPSHRLSENLLGRVPA
;
A
#
# COMPACT_ATOMS: atom_id res chain seq x y z
N MET A 1 37.55 -10.51 -72.47
CA MET A 1 36.52 -9.47 -72.70
C MET A 1 35.63 -9.41 -71.47
N ILE A 2 35.79 -8.42 -70.59
CA ILE A 2 35.12 -7.09 -70.52
C ILE A 2 34.04 -7.09 -69.43
N HIS A 3 34.42 -6.43 -68.33
CA HIS A 3 33.69 -5.47 -67.47
C HIS A 3 32.39 -5.78 -66.71
N ARG A 4 32.51 -5.56 -65.39
CA ARG A 4 31.84 -4.55 -64.53
C ARG A 4 30.31 -4.38 -64.63
N GLY A 5 29.68 -4.34 -63.46
CA GLY A 5 28.40 -3.67 -63.24
C GLY A 5 28.01 -3.60 -61.76
N LEU A 6 28.51 -2.58 -61.05
CA LEU A 6 27.82 -2.01 -59.88
C LEU A 6 26.47 -1.43 -60.34
N ILE A 7 25.43 -1.50 -59.52
CA ILE A 7 24.51 -0.40 -59.15
C ILE A 7 23.57 -0.96 -58.07
N GLY A 8 23.51 -0.24 -56.95
CA GLY A 8 22.58 -0.54 -55.86
C GLY A 8 21.16 -0.08 -56.16
N ALA A 9 20.20 -0.67 -55.46
CA ALA A 9 18.89 -0.07 -55.23
C ALA A 9 18.41 -0.54 -53.86
N ALA A 10 18.33 0.42 -52.93
CA ALA A 10 17.59 0.28 -51.70
C ALA A 10 16.10 0.12 -52.03
N ALA A 11 15.45 -0.87 -51.42
CA ALA A 11 14.00 -0.93 -51.34
C ALA A 11 13.62 -1.28 -49.90
N MET A 12 13.33 -0.24 -49.11
CA MET A 12 12.48 -0.36 -47.94
C MET A 12 11.10 -0.82 -48.42
N LEU A 13 10.55 -1.85 -47.80
CA LEU A 13 9.11 -2.06 -47.73
C LEU A 13 8.76 -2.56 -46.34
N ALA A 14 8.20 -1.64 -45.55
CA ALA A 14 7.51 -1.93 -44.32
C ALA A 14 6.16 -2.60 -44.64
N VAL A 15 5.86 -3.75 -44.01
CA VAL A 15 4.48 -4.16 -43.74
C VAL A 15 4.38 -4.68 -42.31
N LEU A 16 3.86 -3.76 -41.50
CA LEU A 16 2.99 -3.85 -40.34
C LEU A 16 2.33 -5.22 -40.00
N ALA A 17 2.29 -5.43 -38.68
CA ALA A 17 1.18 -5.99 -37.89
C ALA A 17 0.99 -7.52 -37.81
N GLY A 18 1.64 -8.10 -36.80
CA GLY A 18 1.13 -9.24 -36.04
C GLY A 18 1.32 -8.97 -34.54
N ALA A 19 0.43 -8.17 -33.96
CA ALA A 19 0.52 -7.71 -32.58
C ALA A 19 0.17 -8.82 -31.58
N VAL A 20 1.18 -9.37 -30.92
CA VAL A 20 1.08 -9.84 -29.53
C VAL A 20 2.08 -9.01 -28.73
N TRP A 21 1.66 -7.84 -28.29
CA TRP A 21 2.45 -6.98 -27.42
C TRP A 21 2.39 -7.53 -25.99
N SER A 22 3.19 -8.56 -25.72
CA SER A 22 3.52 -8.99 -24.37
C SER A 22 4.32 -7.90 -23.66
N VAL A 23 4.11 -7.76 -22.35
CA VAL A 23 4.70 -6.78 -21.40
C VAL A 23 6.25 -6.75 -21.40
N GLU A 24 6.90 -7.60 -22.19
CA GLU A 24 8.33 -7.88 -22.17
C GLU A 24 9.20 -6.89 -22.96
N THR A 25 8.69 -6.24 -24.02
CA THR A 25 9.55 -5.44 -24.91
C THR A 25 9.79 -3.99 -24.47
N TRP A 26 9.09 -3.51 -23.43
CA TRP A 26 9.32 -2.16 -22.86
C TRP A 26 10.17 -2.14 -21.59
N ALA A 27 10.43 -3.31 -20.97
CA ALA A 27 11.33 -3.42 -19.82
C ALA A 27 12.82 -3.24 -20.19
N ALA A 28 13.15 -3.29 -21.49
CA ALA A 28 14.52 -3.23 -21.98
C ALA A 28 15.11 -1.81 -22.07
N LYS A 29 14.30 -0.74 -22.06
CA LYS A 29 14.79 0.65 -22.20
C LYS A 29 15.24 1.30 -20.88
N ASP A 30 14.91 0.72 -19.73
CA ASP A 30 15.28 1.25 -18.40
C ASP A 30 16.37 0.41 -17.70
N ALA A 31 16.99 -0.54 -18.42
CA ALA A 31 17.90 -1.53 -17.83
C ALA A 31 19.38 -1.09 -17.76
N GLU A 32 19.81 -0.14 -18.58
CA GLU A 32 21.23 0.28 -18.64
C GLU A 32 21.70 1.02 -17.38
N GLY A 33 20.82 1.73 -16.69
CA GLY A 33 21.16 2.39 -15.41
C GLY A 33 21.25 1.43 -14.22
N ALA A 34 20.61 0.25 -14.29
CA ALA A 34 20.53 -0.70 -13.18
C ALA A 34 21.61 -1.80 -13.24
N ALA A 35 22.20 -2.03 -14.41
CA ALA A 35 23.20 -3.09 -14.63
C ALA A 35 24.58 -2.74 -14.03
N ALA A 36 24.95 -1.45 -13.96
CA ALA A 36 26.26 -1.00 -13.48
C ALA A 36 26.48 -1.12 -11.96
N TYR A 37 25.49 -1.52 -11.17
CA TYR A 37 25.54 -1.49 -9.70
C TYR A 37 25.74 -2.88 -9.04
N ARG A 38 25.99 -3.94 -9.82
CA ARG A 38 25.71 -5.33 -9.41
C ARG A 38 26.87 -6.18 -8.92
N GLU A 39 28.12 -5.72 -8.93
CA GLU A 39 29.21 -6.71 -8.97
C GLU A 39 29.69 -7.29 -7.62
N THR A 40 29.31 -6.78 -6.45
CA THR A 40 29.69 -7.45 -5.19
C THR A 40 28.73 -7.15 -4.03
N ARG A 41 27.92 -8.11 -3.58
CA ARG A 41 27.44 -8.08 -2.18
C ARG A 41 26.87 -9.40 -1.67
N GLN A 42 27.37 -9.85 -0.52
CA GLN A 42 26.68 -10.79 0.36
C GLN A 42 25.55 -10.05 1.09
N VAL A 43 24.31 -10.51 0.92
CA VAL A 43 23.12 -9.91 1.53
C VAL A 43 22.74 -10.69 2.78
N ARG A 44 22.56 -9.99 3.91
CA ARG A 44 22.06 -10.58 5.17
C ARG A 44 20.52 -10.67 5.12
N PRO A 45 19.91 -11.83 5.43
CA PRO A 45 18.45 -11.98 5.37
C PRO A 45 17.74 -11.10 6.40
N LEU A 46 16.55 -10.60 6.03
CA LEU A 46 15.70 -9.75 6.86
C LEU A 46 15.20 -10.53 8.09
N SER A 47 15.57 -10.11 9.30
CA SER A 47 15.18 -10.84 10.53
C SER A 47 13.65 -10.85 10.76
N THR A 48 13.01 -11.96 11.09
CA THR A 48 11.54 -12.12 11.14
C THR A 48 10.88 -11.52 12.40
N ARG A 49 11.26 -10.32 12.87
CA ARG A 49 10.68 -9.77 14.10
C ARG A 49 9.18 -9.49 13.94
N PRO A 50 8.30 -10.08 14.78
CA PRO A 50 6.88 -9.74 14.82
C PRO A 50 6.70 -8.25 15.20
N PRO A 51 5.50 -7.65 15.01
CA PRO A 51 5.21 -6.33 15.59
C PRO A 51 5.59 -6.35 17.08
N SER A 52 6.25 -5.29 17.58
CA SER A 52 6.70 -5.26 18.97
C SER A 52 5.52 -5.56 19.91
N GLY A 53 5.73 -6.36 20.95
CA GLY A 53 4.69 -6.67 21.94
C GLY A 53 4.04 -5.40 22.53
N GLU A 54 4.76 -4.27 22.50
CA GLU A 54 4.27 -2.94 22.84
C GLU A 54 3.14 -2.45 21.92
N ALA A 55 3.23 -2.65 20.60
CA ALA A 55 2.19 -2.23 19.66
C ALA A 55 0.91 -3.07 19.79
N LYS A 56 1.05 -4.36 20.11
CA LYS A 56 -0.09 -5.23 20.47
C LYS A 56 -0.78 -4.70 21.72
N ARG A 57 -0.03 -4.42 22.79
CA ARG A 57 -0.57 -3.90 24.06
C ARG A 57 -1.27 -2.54 23.92
N GLU A 58 -0.67 -1.60 23.20
CA GLU A 58 -1.28 -0.27 22.99
C GLU A 58 -2.63 -0.37 22.27
N MET A 59 -2.74 -1.27 21.29
CA MET A 59 -4.00 -1.56 20.60
C MET A 59 -5.05 -2.13 21.56
N GLU A 60 -4.68 -3.12 22.37
CA GLU A 60 -5.58 -3.75 23.35
C GLU A 60 -6.11 -2.72 24.35
N GLU A 61 -5.21 -1.92 24.94
CA GLU A 61 -5.56 -0.86 25.90
C GLU A 61 -6.51 0.18 25.29
N ARG A 62 -6.29 0.54 24.03
CA ARG A 62 -7.15 1.50 23.32
C ARG A 62 -8.57 0.97 23.13
N ILE A 63 -8.73 -0.28 22.72
CA ILE A 63 -10.06 -0.90 22.54
C ILE A 63 -10.74 -1.10 23.88
N ALA A 64 -10.01 -1.61 24.88
CA ALA A 64 -10.50 -1.82 26.23
C ALA A 64 -11.06 -0.51 26.83
N LYS A 65 -10.27 0.56 26.78
CA LYS A 65 -10.71 1.90 27.22
C LYS A 65 -11.92 2.42 26.44
N TYR A 66 -11.96 2.17 25.13
CA TYR A 66 -13.03 2.66 24.27
C TYR A 66 -14.39 2.00 24.55
N LEU A 67 -14.38 0.69 24.77
CA LEU A 67 -15.59 -0.09 25.07
C LEU A 67 -15.95 -0.09 26.56
N GLY A 68 -14.98 0.18 27.44
CA GLY A 68 -15.16 0.06 28.89
C GLY A 68 -15.05 -1.38 29.38
N ILE A 69 -14.25 -2.22 28.71
CA ILE A 69 -13.99 -3.62 29.05
C ILE A 69 -12.54 -3.80 29.53
N SER A 70 -12.19 -4.99 30.04
CA SER A 70 -10.80 -5.25 30.46
C SER A 70 -9.85 -5.41 29.26
N ARG A 71 -8.57 -5.10 29.46
CA ARG A 71 -7.54 -5.36 28.44
C ARG A 71 -7.37 -6.86 28.22
N GLU A 72 -7.51 -7.64 29.28
CA GLU A 72 -7.40 -9.10 29.30
C GLU A 72 -8.47 -9.76 28.42
N GLU A 73 -9.69 -9.22 28.41
CA GLU A 73 -10.74 -9.65 27.47
C GLU A 73 -10.34 -9.41 26.01
N VAL A 74 -9.77 -8.25 25.69
CA VAL A 74 -9.30 -7.95 24.32
C VAL A 74 -8.12 -8.84 23.94
N ALA A 75 -7.19 -9.06 24.87
CA ALA A 75 -6.04 -9.94 24.66
C ALA A 75 -6.47 -11.39 24.42
N ALA A 76 -7.47 -11.88 25.16
CA ALA A 76 -8.02 -13.22 24.98
C ALA A 76 -8.62 -13.42 23.58
N LEU A 77 -9.26 -12.39 23.00
CA LEU A 77 -9.75 -12.45 21.62
C LEU A 77 -8.60 -12.59 20.61
N VAL A 78 -7.51 -11.83 20.79
CA VAL A 78 -6.31 -11.93 19.95
C VAL A 78 -5.69 -13.33 20.06
N ASP A 79 -5.57 -13.85 21.27
CA ASP A 79 -4.98 -15.16 21.53
C ASP A 79 -5.86 -16.31 20.99
N GLN A 80 -7.17 -16.08 20.86
CA GLN A 80 -8.13 -16.97 20.17
C GLN A 80 -8.07 -16.85 18.63
N GLY A 81 -7.16 -16.04 18.08
CA GLY A 81 -6.92 -15.93 16.64
C GLY A 81 -7.68 -14.80 15.95
N VAL A 82 -8.38 -13.93 16.69
CA VAL A 82 -8.98 -12.73 16.11
C VAL A 82 -7.90 -11.82 15.56
N LYS A 83 -8.03 -11.43 14.29
CA LYS A 83 -7.03 -10.58 13.62
C LYS A 83 -7.11 -9.16 14.17
N HIS A 84 -5.95 -8.53 14.34
CA HIS A 84 -5.88 -7.14 14.82
C HIS A 84 -6.67 -6.14 13.96
N CYS A 85 -6.75 -6.39 12.64
CA CYS A 85 -7.49 -5.52 11.72
C CYS A 85 -9.02 -5.58 11.90
N ASP A 86 -9.51 -6.61 12.57
CA ASP A 86 -10.93 -6.88 12.77
C ASP A 86 -11.45 -6.31 14.09
N LEU A 87 -10.57 -6.07 15.07
CA LEU A 87 -10.95 -5.57 16.39
C LEU A 87 -11.49 -4.13 16.39
N PHE A 88 -10.88 -3.21 15.65
CA PHE A 88 -11.36 -1.83 15.56
C PHE A 88 -12.76 -1.71 14.92
N PRO A 89 -13.02 -2.27 13.73
CA PRO A 89 -14.37 -2.21 13.17
C PRO A 89 -15.40 -2.91 14.06
N ALA A 90 -15.07 -4.06 14.66
CA ALA A 90 -15.95 -4.73 15.60
C ALA A 90 -16.25 -3.87 16.83
N ALA A 91 -15.24 -3.21 17.43
CA ALA A 91 -15.43 -2.32 18.56
C ALA A 91 -16.30 -1.10 18.22
N ALA A 92 -16.14 -0.52 17.03
CA ALA A 92 -17.00 0.57 16.58
C ALA A 92 -18.47 0.11 16.48
N ILE A 93 -18.72 -1.04 15.86
CA ILE A 93 -20.08 -1.60 15.73
C ILE A 93 -20.65 -1.96 17.10
N ALA A 94 -19.89 -2.61 17.97
CA ALA A 94 -20.30 -2.96 19.34
C ALA A 94 -20.78 -1.72 20.11
N LYS A 95 -20.02 -0.62 20.05
CA LYS A 95 -20.40 0.65 20.69
C LYS A 95 -21.67 1.26 20.09
N LEU A 96 -21.77 1.26 18.76
CA LEU A 96 -22.88 1.91 18.04
C LEU A 96 -24.19 1.11 18.11
N SER A 97 -24.11 -0.21 18.12
CA SER A 97 -25.25 -1.12 18.23
C SER A 97 -25.59 -1.51 19.67
N ASN A 98 -24.81 -1.03 20.65
CA ASN A 98 -24.90 -1.42 22.06
C ASN A 98 -24.87 -2.94 22.27
N ARG A 99 -23.95 -3.61 21.57
CA ARG A 99 -23.75 -5.06 21.62
C ARG A 99 -22.38 -5.40 22.19
N ASP A 100 -22.25 -6.64 22.64
CA ASP A 100 -20.99 -7.19 23.09
C ASP A 100 -19.98 -7.34 21.93
N LEU A 101 -18.70 -7.11 22.21
CA LEU A 101 -17.63 -7.17 21.21
C LEU A 101 -17.50 -8.57 20.58
N ARG A 102 -17.62 -9.62 21.38
CA ARG A 102 -17.52 -11.01 20.91
C ARG A 102 -18.68 -11.35 20.00
N ALA A 103 -19.89 -10.98 20.41
CA ALA A 103 -21.09 -11.17 19.59
C ALA A 103 -20.95 -10.51 18.20
N VAL A 104 -20.41 -9.29 18.14
CA VAL A 104 -20.16 -8.61 16.86
C VAL A 104 -19.08 -9.30 16.02
N LEU A 105 -18.04 -9.84 16.65
CA LEU A 105 -17.00 -10.59 15.94
C LEU A 105 -17.55 -11.89 15.33
N GLU A 106 -18.50 -12.55 15.99
CA GLU A 106 -19.15 -13.78 15.52
C GLU A 106 -20.03 -13.54 14.28
N GLU A 107 -20.56 -12.33 14.09
CA GLU A 107 -21.30 -11.95 12.88
C GLU A 107 -20.41 -11.87 11.62
N LYS A 108 -19.08 -11.79 11.80
CA LYS A 108 -18.13 -11.66 10.69
C LYS A 108 -17.84 -13.01 10.03
N THR A 109 -18.54 -13.29 8.94
CA THR A 109 -18.24 -14.43 8.04
C THR A 109 -17.22 -14.05 6.95
N GLU A 110 -16.70 -15.03 6.21
CA GLU A 110 -15.78 -14.78 5.09
C GLU A 110 -16.38 -13.90 3.98
N GLN A 111 -17.69 -14.01 3.77
CA GLN A 111 -18.40 -13.32 2.70
C GLN A 111 -18.82 -11.90 3.09
N LYS A 112 -19.02 -11.62 4.40
CA LYS A 112 -19.46 -10.31 4.86
C LYS A 112 -18.31 -9.33 4.98
N THR A 113 -18.53 -8.07 4.59
CA THR A 113 -17.63 -6.97 4.95
C THR A 113 -18.03 -6.38 6.29
N TRP A 114 -17.14 -5.67 6.97
CA TRP A 114 -17.48 -4.96 8.21
C TRP A 114 -18.60 -3.92 8.02
N ARG A 115 -18.71 -3.34 6.82
CA ARG A 115 -19.82 -2.46 6.47
C ARG A 115 -21.15 -3.22 6.45
N SER A 116 -21.19 -4.38 5.82
CA SER A 116 -22.39 -5.23 5.80
C SER A 116 -22.76 -5.72 7.20
N VAL A 117 -21.78 -6.09 8.03
CA VAL A 117 -22.05 -6.44 9.45
C VAL A 117 -22.64 -5.25 10.20
N ALA A 118 -22.14 -4.03 9.98
CA ALA A 118 -22.70 -2.82 10.59
C ALA A 118 -24.16 -2.60 10.17
N GLU A 119 -24.44 -2.68 8.86
CA GLU A 119 -25.77 -2.51 8.28
C GLU A 119 -26.77 -3.56 8.83
N ASP A 120 -26.37 -4.84 8.88
CA ASP A 120 -27.18 -5.94 9.43
C ASP A 120 -27.54 -5.72 10.91
N LEU A 121 -26.66 -5.05 11.65
CA LEU A 121 -26.83 -4.71 13.06
C LEU A 121 -27.51 -3.35 13.29
N GLY A 122 -28.06 -2.75 12.22
CA GLY A 122 -28.80 -1.48 12.28
C GLY A 122 -27.92 -0.25 12.48
N VAL A 123 -26.61 -0.37 12.22
CA VAL A 123 -25.66 0.75 12.30
C VAL A 123 -25.55 1.44 10.95
N ASP A 124 -25.83 2.74 10.91
CA ASP A 124 -25.64 3.57 9.71
C ASP A 124 -24.18 3.51 9.20
N ALA A 125 -24.01 3.34 7.90
CA ALA A 125 -22.70 3.11 7.30
C ALA A 125 -21.77 4.33 7.43
N GLU A 126 -22.30 5.55 7.37
CA GLU A 126 -21.50 6.76 7.55
C GLU A 126 -21.14 6.97 9.02
N GLN A 127 -22.05 6.69 9.94
CA GLN A 127 -21.76 6.68 11.37
C GLN A 127 -20.69 5.64 11.73
N PHE A 128 -20.82 4.42 11.22
CA PHE A 128 -19.80 3.38 11.36
C PHE A 128 -18.43 3.84 10.84
N ARG A 129 -18.38 4.39 9.62
CA ARG A 129 -17.14 4.89 9.02
C ARG A 129 -16.49 5.97 9.88
N ARG A 130 -17.26 6.96 10.34
CA ARG A 130 -16.77 8.03 11.22
C ARG A 130 -16.24 7.46 12.53
N GLU A 131 -16.93 6.47 13.09
CA GLU A 131 -16.57 5.90 14.38
C GLU A 131 -15.28 5.06 14.31
N VAL A 132 -15.15 4.24 13.27
CA VAL A 132 -13.91 3.52 12.98
C VAL A 132 -12.75 4.51 12.80
N HIS A 133 -12.96 5.60 12.06
CA HIS A 133 -11.95 6.64 11.91
C HIS A 133 -11.60 7.29 13.26
N ARG A 134 -12.55 7.49 14.18
CA ARG A 134 -12.31 8.09 15.49
C ARG A 134 -11.37 7.25 16.35
N ILE A 135 -11.57 5.93 16.37
CA ILE A 135 -10.81 5.03 17.26
C ILE A 135 -9.49 4.56 16.67
N LEU A 136 -9.39 4.49 15.34
CA LEU A 136 -8.18 4.00 14.68
C LEU A 136 -6.96 4.88 14.99
N PRO A 137 -5.78 4.27 15.25
CA PRO A 137 -4.53 5.00 15.36
C PRO A 137 -4.28 5.86 14.12
N ALA A 138 -3.67 7.03 14.30
CA ALA A 138 -3.41 7.98 13.21
C ALA A 138 -2.68 7.34 12.01
N ALA A 139 -1.73 6.44 12.29
CA ALA A 139 -1.02 5.67 11.26
C ALA A 139 -1.96 4.80 10.39
N ALA A 140 -2.97 4.16 11.01
CA ALA A 140 -3.95 3.35 10.29
C ALA A 140 -4.92 4.23 9.49
N ARG A 141 -5.37 5.36 10.04
CA ARG A 141 -6.18 6.36 9.31
C ARG A 141 -5.47 6.87 8.06
N LYS A 142 -4.17 7.18 8.17
CA LYS A 142 -3.36 7.61 7.03
C LYS A 142 -3.25 6.53 5.96
N GLY A 143 -3.12 5.26 6.35
CA GLY A 143 -3.14 4.13 5.42
C GLY A 143 -4.47 3.97 4.67
N ILE A 144 -5.60 4.25 5.34
CA ILE A 144 -6.95 4.22 4.73
C ILE A 144 -7.16 5.41 3.80
N TRP A 145 -6.70 6.60 4.21
CA TRP A 145 -6.75 7.78 3.35
C TRP A 145 -6.03 7.51 2.03
N LEU A 146 -4.80 6.97 2.09
CA LEU A 146 -4.06 6.60 0.86
C LEU A 146 -4.79 5.57 -0.01
N ASP A 147 -5.61 4.69 0.56
CA ASP A 147 -6.40 3.73 -0.22
C ASP A 147 -7.54 4.41 -1.00
N HIS A 148 -8.06 5.55 -0.52
CA HIS A 148 -9.11 6.33 -1.18
C HIS A 148 -8.57 7.43 -2.10
N HIS A 149 -7.26 7.71 -2.06
CA HIS A 149 -6.60 8.73 -2.86
C HIS A 149 -5.53 8.12 -3.79
N PRO A 150 -5.92 7.22 -4.72
CA PRO A 150 -4.98 6.58 -5.65
C PRO A 150 -4.21 7.58 -6.53
N GLU A 151 -4.77 8.76 -6.81
CA GLU A 151 -4.14 9.87 -7.53
C GLU A 151 -2.94 10.45 -6.79
N VAL A 152 -3.01 10.56 -5.46
CA VAL A 152 -1.88 11.02 -4.64
C VAL A 152 -0.77 9.97 -4.66
N VAL A 153 -1.15 8.69 -4.56
CA VAL A 153 -0.21 7.57 -4.61
C VAL A 153 0.47 7.47 -5.98
N SER A 154 -0.29 7.50 -7.09
CA SER A 154 0.23 7.39 -8.45
C SER A 154 1.21 8.52 -8.73
N LYS A 155 0.83 9.77 -8.46
CA LYS A 155 1.68 10.95 -8.67
C LYS A 155 2.99 10.87 -7.90
N SER A 156 2.94 10.41 -6.65
CA SER A 156 4.16 10.27 -5.83
C SER A 156 5.10 9.18 -6.29
N ILE A 157 4.58 8.03 -6.73
CA ILE A 157 5.40 6.95 -7.26
C ILE A 157 5.95 7.33 -8.65
N ALA A 158 5.15 8.00 -9.48
CA ALA A 158 5.56 8.51 -10.79
C ALA A 158 6.76 9.46 -10.66
N GLU A 159 6.70 10.45 -9.76
CA GLU A 159 7.85 11.32 -9.46
C GLU A 159 9.05 10.52 -8.93
N TYR A 160 8.83 9.57 -8.03
CA TYR A 160 9.90 8.81 -7.37
C TYR A 160 10.66 7.86 -8.31
N LEU A 161 9.94 7.21 -9.23
CA LEU A 161 10.48 6.28 -10.23
C LEU A 161 10.76 6.94 -11.59
N LYS A 162 10.40 8.23 -11.76
CA LYS A 162 10.45 8.95 -13.04
C LYS A 162 9.64 8.23 -14.13
N MET A 163 8.44 7.77 -13.78
CA MET A 163 7.52 7.07 -14.67
C MET A 163 6.35 7.95 -15.10
N ASP A 164 5.67 7.57 -16.17
CA ASP A 164 4.43 8.21 -16.61
C ASP A 164 3.30 8.01 -15.58
N GLU A 165 2.71 9.13 -15.12
CA GLU A 165 1.69 9.17 -14.08
C GLU A 165 0.39 8.48 -14.53
N LYS A 166 -0.08 8.76 -15.76
CA LYS A 166 -1.34 8.22 -16.29
C LYS A 166 -1.27 6.71 -16.42
N LYS A 167 -0.15 6.18 -16.90
CA LYS A 167 0.11 4.75 -16.98
C LYS A 167 0.08 4.10 -15.60
N LEU A 168 0.69 4.73 -14.60
CA LEU A 168 0.71 4.19 -13.25
C LEU A 168 -0.66 4.22 -12.58
N GLU A 169 -1.42 5.29 -12.76
CA GLU A 169 -2.78 5.40 -12.27
C GLU A 169 -3.68 4.31 -12.89
N ALA A 170 -3.56 4.07 -14.20
CA ALA A 170 -4.27 3.00 -14.88
C ALA A 170 -3.90 1.61 -14.32
N MET A 171 -2.62 1.36 -14.03
CA MET A 171 -2.18 0.11 -13.38
C MET A 171 -2.76 -0.04 -11.97
N ILE A 172 -2.77 1.02 -11.17
CA ILE A 172 -3.33 1.02 -9.80
C ILE A 172 -4.83 0.75 -9.81
N LYS A 173 -5.59 1.40 -10.72
CA LYS A 173 -7.03 1.23 -10.84
C LYS A 173 -7.44 -0.17 -11.35
N LYS A 174 -6.63 -0.77 -12.23
CA LYS A 174 -6.91 -2.08 -12.82
C LYS A 174 -6.65 -3.23 -11.85
N GLU A 175 -5.60 -3.15 -11.05
CA GLU A 175 -5.28 -4.21 -10.09
C GLU A 175 -6.17 -4.11 -8.85
N LYS A 176 -6.69 -5.24 -8.37
CA LYS A 176 -7.45 -5.33 -7.10
C LYS A 176 -6.52 -5.25 -5.88
N VAL A 177 -5.58 -4.31 -5.89
CA VAL A 177 -4.58 -4.11 -4.83
C VAL A 177 -4.71 -2.70 -4.28
N ARG A 178 -4.73 -2.59 -2.95
CA ARG A 178 -4.84 -1.30 -2.25
C ARG A 178 -3.73 -0.33 -2.71
N PRO A 179 -4.05 0.93 -3.05
CA PRO A 179 -3.07 1.90 -3.53
C PRO A 179 -1.80 2.00 -2.68
N ARG A 180 -1.90 2.01 -1.35
CA ARG A 180 -0.72 2.11 -0.47
C ARG A 180 0.31 0.98 -0.66
N GLU A 181 -0.11 -0.20 -1.11
CA GLU A 181 0.79 -1.34 -1.29
C GLU A 181 1.75 -1.11 -2.47
N TRP A 182 1.35 -0.28 -3.44
CA TRP A 182 2.20 0.16 -4.54
C TRP A 182 3.41 0.97 -4.08
N LEU A 183 3.32 1.66 -2.94
CA LEU A 183 4.47 2.39 -2.36
C LEU A 183 5.60 1.42 -1.97
N LYS A 184 5.26 0.25 -1.42
CA LYS A 184 6.25 -0.77 -1.06
C LYS A 184 6.83 -1.40 -2.32
N ALA A 185 5.99 -1.69 -3.29
CA ALA A 185 6.41 -2.21 -4.59
C ALA A 185 7.38 -1.27 -5.32
N ALA A 186 7.11 0.04 -5.29
CA ALA A 186 7.96 1.06 -5.88
C ALA A 186 9.35 1.10 -5.23
N VAL A 187 9.41 1.06 -3.89
CA VAL A 187 10.68 1.01 -3.17
C VAL A 187 11.46 -0.27 -3.51
N LEU A 188 10.81 -1.42 -3.48
CA LEU A 188 11.44 -2.69 -3.82
C LEU A 188 11.87 -2.76 -5.28
N SER A 189 11.09 -2.20 -6.20
CA SER A 189 11.43 -2.08 -7.62
C SER A 189 12.69 -1.24 -7.82
N LYS A 190 12.78 -0.08 -7.14
CA LYS A 190 13.95 0.80 -7.20
C LYS A 190 15.22 0.16 -6.64
N ILE A 191 15.13 -0.50 -5.48
CA ILE A 191 16.30 -1.12 -4.85
C ILE A 191 16.75 -2.36 -5.63
N SER A 192 15.81 -3.22 -6.03
CA SER A 192 16.15 -4.49 -6.72
C SER A 192 16.45 -4.34 -8.21
N GLY A 193 16.13 -3.19 -8.80
CA GLY A 193 16.18 -2.96 -10.25
C GLY A 193 15.16 -3.78 -11.04
N LYS A 194 14.23 -4.50 -10.39
CA LYS A 194 13.17 -5.23 -11.10
C LYS A 194 12.03 -4.29 -11.50
N PRO A 195 11.36 -4.51 -12.65
CA PRO A 195 10.20 -3.71 -13.05
C PRO A 195 9.08 -3.73 -12.00
N LEU A 196 8.43 -2.58 -11.79
CA LEU A 196 7.37 -2.42 -10.79
C LEU A 196 6.26 -3.48 -10.92
N GLY A 197 5.82 -3.77 -12.15
CA GLY A 197 4.82 -4.80 -12.42
C GLY A 197 5.26 -6.21 -12.00
N LYS A 198 6.55 -6.53 -12.13
CA LYS A 198 7.11 -7.83 -11.70
C LYS A 198 7.13 -7.93 -10.18
N VAL A 199 7.54 -6.87 -9.49
CA VAL A 199 7.51 -6.82 -8.01
C VAL A 199 6.08 -6.93 -7.48
N MET A 200 5.11 -6.27 -8.14
CA MET A 200 3.70 -6.40 -7.79
C MET A 200 3.16 -7.83 -8.00
N ALA A 201 3.56 -8.52 -9.06
CA ALA A 201 3.16 -9.91 -9.30
C ALA A 201 3.69 -10.86 -8.22
N MET A 202 4.90 -10.63 -7.69
CA MET A 202 5.46 -11.42 -6.58
C MET A 202 4.61 -11.32 -5.30
N LYS A 203 4.03 -10.15 -5.03
CA LYS A 203 3.17 -9.94 -3.85
C LYS A 203 1.89 -10.78 -3.84
N LYS A 204 1.40 -11.22 -5.01
CA LYS A 204 0.18 -12.05 -5.09
C LYS A 204 0.35 -13.40 -4.38
N LYS A 205 1.58 -13.90 -4.29
CA LYS A 205 1.90 -15.22 -3.73
C LYS A 205 2.54 -15.17 -2.33
N SER A 206 2.96 -13.98 -1.88
CA SER A 206 3.89 -13.85 -0.75
C SER A 206 3.66 -12.60 0.09
N SER A 207 4.19 -12.55 1.31
CA SER A 207 4.23 -11.31 2.12
C SER A 207 5.23 -10.30 1.53
N TRP A 208 5.11 -9.00 1.84
CA TRP A 208 6.13 -8.02 1.39
C TRP A 208 7.52 -8.31 1.95
N LEU A 209 7.60 -8.99 3.09
CA LEU A 209 8.86 -9.42 3.69
C LEU A 209 9.51 -10.54 2.88
N GLU A 210 8.73 -11.54 2.48
CA GLU A 210 9.18 -12.58 1.55
C GLU A 210 9.61 -11.98 0.23
N VAL A 211 8.79 -11.10 -0.37
CA VAL A 211 9.17 -10.42 -1.62
C VAL A 211 10.48 -9.66 -1.46
N ALA A 212 10.68 -8.93 -0.37
CA ALA A 212 11.94 -8.22 -0.12
C ALA A 212 13.13 -9.18 0.04
N THR A 213 12.91 -10.32 0.69
CA THR A 213 13.91 -11.38 0.89
C THR A 213 14.29 -12.03 -0.43
N ASP A 214 13.31 -12.40 -1.26
CA ASP A 214 13.51 -12.96 -2.61
C ASP A 214 14.23 -11.99 -3.54
N LEU A 215 14.08 -10.69 -3.30
CA LEU A 215 14.76 -9.63 -4.04
C LEU A 215 16.16 -9.32 -3.50
N GLY A 216 16.58 -9.95 -2.40
CA GLY A 216 17.87 -9.66 -1.76
C GLY A 216 17.98 -8.22 -1.24
N VAL A 217 16.86 -7.63 -0.80
CA VAL A 217 16.81 -6.23 -0.35
C VAL A 217 16.88 -6.15 1.17
N SER A 218 17.79 -5.33 1.71
CA SER A 218 17.94 -5.13 3.15
C SER A 218 16.90 -4.16 3.73
N ARG A 219 16.73 -4.20 5.06
CA ARG A 219 15.76 -3.36 5.79
C ARG A 219 16.17 -1.91 5.80
N GLU A 220 17.46 -1.68 5.88
CA GLU A 220 18.10 -0.39 5.93
C GLU A 220 17.90 0.34 4.60
N GLU A 221 18.03 -0.37 3.48
CA GLU A 221 17.73 0.14 2.13
C GLU A 221 16.24 0.49 2.00
N ILE A 222 15.35 -0.43 2.41
CA ILE A 222 13.90 -0.17 2.40
C ILE A 222 13.57 1.07 3.25
N ARG A 223 14.13 1.18 4.46
CA ARG A 223 13.88 2.31 5.36
C ARG A 223 14.37 3.62 4.74
N THR A 224 15.52 3.60 4.09
CA THR A 224 16.13 4.78 3.44
C THR A 224 15.30 5.25 2.26
N GLU A 225 14.97 4.34 1.35
CA GLU A 225 14.17 4.66 0.16
C GLU A 225 12.73 5.02 0.50
N MET A 226 12.11 4.33 1.47
CA MET A 226 10.78 4.67 1.95
C MET A 226 10.76 6.07 2.61
N LYS A 227 11.83 6.50 3.31
CA LYS A 227 11.93 7.88 3.81
C LYS A 227 11.91 8.90 2.67
N ARG A 228 12.60 8.62 1.56
CA ARG A 228 12.61 9.49 0.37
C ARG A 228 11.22 9.56 -0.27
N LEU A 229 10.61 8.41 -0.56
CA LEU A 229 9.27 8.33 -1.12
C LEU A 229 8.22 9.03 -0.23
N ARG A 230 8.32 8.91 1.10
CA ARG A 230 7.42 9.61 2.02
C ARG A 230 7.51 11.13 1.95
N LYS A 231 8.69 11.70 1.68
CA LYS A 231 8.82 13.17 1.52
C LYS A 231 8.02 13.64 0.29
N ILE A 232 8.12 12.91 -0.81
CA ILE A 232 7.35 13.16 -2.03
C ILE A 232 5.85 12.97 -1.76
N LEU A 233 5.47 11.88 -1.09
CA LEU A 233 4.10 11.60 -0.71
C LEU A 233 3.49 12.69 0.17
N LYS A 234 4.24 13.19 1.17
CA LYS A 234 3.78 14.28 2.03
C LYS A 234 3.53 15.56 1.22
N LYS A 235 4.42 15.90 0.29
CA LYS A 235 4.26 17.06 -0.60
C LYS A 235 2.98 16.95 -1.44
N HIS A 236 2.72 15.78 -2.04
CA HIS A 236 1.51 15.58 -2.86
C HIS A 236 0.23 15.53 -2.04
N ALA A 237 0.25 14.88 -0.87
CA ALA A 237 -0.90 14.86 0.04
C ALA A 237 -1.26 16.28 0.52
N ASN A 238 -0.27 17.09 0.89
CA ASN A 238 -0.50 18.48 1.27
C ASN A 238 -1.04 19.33 0.12
N ARG A 239 -0.56 19.11 -1.10
CA ARG A 239 -1.07 19.81 -2.27
C ARG A 239 -2.52 19.44 -2.55
N TRP A 240 -2.86 18.15 -2.46
CA TRP A 240 -4.22 17.67 -2.62
C TRP A 240 -5.15 18.31 -1.58
N ASP A 241 -4.73 18.37 -0.31
CA ASP A 241 -5.48 19.03 0.77
C ASP A 241 -5.78 20.51 0.45
N GLU A 242 -4.82 21.22 -0.15
CA GLU A 242 -4.98 22.63 -0.52
C GLU A 242 -5.95 22.79 -1.69
N GLU A 243 -5.80 21.98 -2.74
CA GLU A 243 -6.65 21.97 -3.93
C GLU A 243 -8.11 21.61 -3.59
N HIS A 244 -8.33 20.79 -2.55
CA HIS A 244 -9.66 20.28 -2.16
C HIS A 244 -10.12 20.85 -0.81
N ARG A 245 -9.55 21.98 -0.38
CA ARG A 245 -9.80 22.57 0.94
C ARG A 245 -11.24 23.03 1.13
N GLU A 246 -11.87 23.55 0.08
CA GLU A 246 -13.24 24.07 0.11
C GLU A 246 -14.27 22.94 -0.04
N THR A 247 -14.13 22.12 -1.08
CA THR A 247 -14.96 20.92 -1.32
C THR A 247 -14.87 19.88 -0.20
N GLY A 248 -13.70 19.75 0.45
CA GLY A 248 -13.50 18.83 1.57
C GLY A 248 -14.24 19.25 2.85
N ARG A 249 -14.44 20.55 3.08
CA ARG A 249 -15.25 21.04 4.22
C ARG A 249 -16.73 20.75 4.02
N GLU A 250 -17.22 20.93 2.80
CA GLU A 250 -18.62 20.70 2.45
C GLU A 250 -19.00 19.21 2.49
N THR A 251 -18.05 18.33 2.14
CA THR A 251 -18.28 16.87 2.09
C THR A 251 -17.85 16.13 3.36
N GLY A 252 -17.39 16.84 4.39
CA GLY A 252 -16.91 16.22 5.63
C GLY A 252 -15.66 15.33 5.45
N GLN A 253 -14.85 15.58 4.42
CA GLN A 253 -13.58 14.89 4.21
C GLN A 253 -12.54 15.33 5.24
N ILE A 254 -11.79 14.36 5.76
CA ILE A 254 -10.74 14.62 6.76
C ILE A 254 -9.44 14.98 6.02
N PRO A 255 -8.86 16.16 6.26
CA PRO A 255 -7.60 16.55 5.63
C PRO A 255 -6.44 15.63 6.00
N SER A 256 -5.52 15.40 5.07
CA SER A 256 -4.35 14.53 5.25
C SER A 256 -3.45 14.95 6.42
N HIS A 257 -3.37 16.26 6.73
CA HIS A 257 -2.61 16.79 7.86
C HIS A 257 -3.26 16.56 9.23
N ARG A 258 -4.59 16.39 9.31
CA ARG A 258 -5.31 16.00 10.55
C ARG A 258 -5.18 14.50 10.87
N LEU A 259 -4.45 13.76 10.05
CA LEU A 259 -4.06 12.37 10.27
C LEU A 259 -2.73 12.29 11.05
N SER A 260 -2.41 13.30 11.86
CA SER A 260 -1.04 13.63 12.27
C SER A 260 -0.32 12.57 13.11
N GLU A 261 0.95 12.41 12.71
CA GLU A 261 2.14 12.26 13.56
C GLU A 261 2.37 10.98 14.35
N ASN A 262 2.60 9.87 13.62
CA ASN A 262 3.87 9.13 13.65
C ASN A 262 3.70 7.86 12.80
N LEU A 263 4.27 7.82 11.60
CA LEU A 263 4.36 6.54 10.86
C LEU A 263 5.45 5.62 11.46
N LEU A 264 6.30 6.14 12.36
CA LEU A 264 7.40 5.40 13.00
C LEU A 264 7.76 5.99 14.38
N GLY A 265 6.78 6.19 15.26
CA GLY A 265 7.07 6.21 16.69
C GLY A 265 7.39 4.78 17.11
N ARG A 266 8.65 4.52 17.46
CA ARG A 266 9.26 3.21 17.80
C ARG A 266 9.69 2.35 16.60
N VAL A 267 10.80 2.74 15.98
CA VAL A 267 11.85 1.75 15.76
C VAL A 267 12.90 2.06 16.82
N PRO A 268 12.93 1.33 17.96
CA PRO A 268 14.07 1.44 18.87
C PRO A 268 15.35 1.08 18.09
N ALA A 269 16.44 1.74 18.50
CA ALA A 269 17.78 1.56 17.97
C ALA A 269 18.18 0.07 17.90
#